data_AF-A0ABC8JBA7-F1
#
_entry.id   AF-A0ABC8JBA7-F1
#
_cell.length_a   1.000
_cell.length_b   1.000
_cell.length_c   1.000
_cell.angle_alpha   90.00
_cell.angle_beta   90.00
_cell.angle_gamma   90.00
#
_symmetry.space_group_name_H-M   'P 1'
#
loop_
_entity.id
_entity.type
_entity.pdbx_description
1 polymer ?
#
loop_
_entity_poly.entity_id
_entity_poly.type
_entity_poly.pdbx_seq_one_letter_code
_entity_poly.pdbx_strand_id
1 'polypeptide(L)'
;MMQSLGRYSKRFLLLRKTQPIQFSRTLTSAKLNDTLYSRVMAVENRFLWRVKVTPVLNEWLNQGNYINPTDLRTVIIALCESQRFDHALQVSEWITKQGVFEITTEDVASRLYLVEINSGLTEAEKLFKSLPENMKDDSVYTTLLSFYTKSKKTRHEAEATYQKMRELNFLSKPYPYYKMIYLYGLLGETNMVDEILRQMKENGVDHEKILTDNNVLKAYASVPDVEAMEKFLKGIEDETPPFVLVWQTGISMAKAYLKCGSSRKAIEMLRRTERVVDAESRDAANKVLMEMYGQAGAKQDESRLYRRINQKAKQGQRMRACRSKGSGGRSSFHPGYYYGGCGGGCGGWGSSRADDNGGMDGSRADDNGGVDGSHAGDVDGGGVGVDSDGGIGSGSGGGCGGCGGGCGGCGGWD
;
A
#
# COMPACT_ATOMS: atom_id res chain seq x y z
N MET A 1 -8.43 -18.94 1.82
CA MET A 1 -8.62 -17.65 2.52
C MET A 1 -7.37 -16.75 2.53
N MET A 2 -6.16 -17.31 2.37
CA MET A 2 -4.94 -16.52 2.22
C MET A 2 -4.84 -15.68 0.94
N GLN A 3 -5.50 -16.06 -0.15
CA GLN A 3 -5.62 -15.21 -1.33
C GLN A 3 -6.70 -14.11 -1.16
N SER A 4 -7.66 -14.28 -0.23
CA SER A 4 -8.64 -13.25 0.11
C SER A 4 -8.17 -12.32 1.23
N LEU A 5 -7.28 -12.77 2.13
CA LEU A 5 -6.57 -11.93 3.08
C LEU A 5 -5.25 -11.36 2.52
N GLY A 6 -4.64 -12.04 1.55
CA GLY A 6 -3.51 -11.55 0.75
C GLY A 6 -3.90 -10.43 -0.23
N ARG A 7 -5.19 -10.31 -0.57
CA ARG A 7 -5.74 -9.12 -1.27
C ARG A 7 -5.70 -7.86 -0.40
N TYR A 8 -5.54 -7.97 0.91
CA TYR A 8 -5.32 -6.81 1.77
C TYR A 8 -3.90 -6.25 1.65
N SER A 9 -2.91 -7.07 1.28
CA SER A 9 -1.58 -6.55 0.93
C SER A 9 -1.51 -5.84 -0.43
N LYS A 10 -2.45 -6.12 -1.37
CA LYS A 10 -2.56 -5.34 -2.62
C LYS A 10 -3.13 -3.94 -2.41
N ARG A 11 -3.72 -3.64 -1.23
CA ARG A 11 -4.26 -2.30 -0.90
C ARG A 11 -3.54 -1.57 0.24
N PHE A 12 -2.82 -2.26 1.13
CA PHE A 12 -2.26 -1.61 2.33
C PHE A 12 -0.85 -1.01 2.20
N LEU A 13 -0.17 -1.15 1.05
CA LEU A 13 1.09 -0.42 0.79
C LEU A 13 0.88 0.95 0.13
N LEU A 14 -0.36 1.39 -0.08
CA LEU A 14 -0.66 2.71 -0.65
C LEU A 14 -1.86 3.36 0.02
N LEU A 15 -1.54 4.36 0.85
CA LEU A 15 -2.37 5.51 1.17
C LEU A 15 -3.61 5.32 2.08
N ARG A 16 -3.60 6.16 3.11
CA ARG A 16 -4.70 6.50 4.01
C ARG A 16 -6.04 6.80 3.30
N LYS A 17 -7.09 6.47 4.05
CA LYS A 17 -8.45 7.06 4.08
C LYS A 17 -9.24 7.03 2.76
N THR A 18 -9.99 5.95 2.57
CA THR A 18 -11.27 6.00 1.86
C THR A 18 -12.39 6.19 2.87
N GLN A 19 -13.23 7.20 2.68
CA GLN A 19 -14.47 7.36 3.45
C GLN A 19 -15.46 6.23 3.15
N PRO A 20 -16.30 5.83 4.12
CA PRO A 20 -17.33 4.83 3.88
C PRO A 20 -18.36 5.36 2.88
N ILE A 21 -18.66 4.54 1.87
CA ILE A 21 -19.77 4.75 0.95
C ILE A 21 -21.06 4.63 1.78
N GLN A 22 -21.81 5.72 1.90
CA GLN A 22 -23.18 5.67 2.45
C GLN A 22 -24.10 5.09 1.38
N PHE A 23 -24.60 3.88 1.59
CA PHE A 23 -25.78 3.40 0.88
C PHE A 23 -27.02 4.00 1.51
N SER A 24 -27.78 4.74 0.71
CA SER A 24 -29.10 5.26 1.06
C SER A 24 -30.02 4.11 1.48
N ARG A 25 -30.56 4.22 2.70
CA ARG A 25 -31.58 3.34 3.28
C ARG A 25 -32.75 3.13 2.30
N THR A 26 -32.97 1.90 1.88
CA THR A 26 -34.28 1.43 1.46
C THR A 26 -34.88 0.62 2.61
N LEU A 27 -35.97 1.13 3.18
CA LEU A 27 -36.76 0.47 4.23
C LEU A 27 -37.36 -0.81 3.65
N THR A 28 -36.80 -1.96 4.02
CA THR A 28 -37.33 -3.29 3.66
C THR A 28 -37.47 -4.13 4.93
N SER A 29 -38.56 -4.91 4.98
CA SER A 29 -39.12 -5.62 6.14
C SER A 29 -38.08 -6.24 7.11
N ALA A 30 -38.20 -5.89 8.41
CA ALA A 30 -37.23 -6.22 9.46
C ALA A 30 -37.04 -7.72 9.77
N LYS A 31 -37.93 -8.60 9.31
CA LYS A 31 -37.85 -10.05 9.59
C LYS A 31 -37.07 -10.87 8.55
N LEU A 32 -36.86 -10.36 7.35
CA LEU A 32 -36.20 -11.11 6.26
C LEU A 32 -34.69 -10.84 6.16
N ASN A 33 -34.19 -9.79 6.81
CA ASN A 33 -32.76 -9.41 6.81
C ASN A 33 -32.05 -9.77 8.12
N ASP A 34 -32.67 -10.56 8.99
CA ASP A 34 -32.11 -10.89 10.29
C ASP A 34 -31.13 -12.07 10.18
N THR A 35 -29.88 -11.75 9.85
CA THR A 35 -28.79 -12.71 9.67
C THR A 35 -27.70 -12.43 10.69
N LEU A 36 -26.90 -13.44 11.05
CA LEU A 36 -25.74 -13.23 11.90
C LEU A 36 -24.81 -12.13 11.33
N TYR A 37 -24.65 -12.13 10.01
CA TYR A 37 -23.91 -11.11 9.29
C TYR A 37 -24.46 -9.70 9.54
N SER A 38 -25.76 -9.48 9.32
CA SER A 38 -26.37 -8.15 9.49
C SER A 38 -26.33 -7.69 10.94
N ARG A 39 -26.56 -8.58 11.93
CA ARG A 39 -26.46 -8.24 13.36
C ARG A 39 -25.05 -7.86 13.78
N VAL A 40 -24.03 -8.60 13.36
CA VAL A 40 -22.61 -8.29 13.70
C VAL A 40 -22.15 -7.01 13.00
N MET A 41 -22.53 -6.82 11.73
CA MET A 41 -22.18 -5.62 10.99
C MET A 41 -22.91 -4.37 11.51
N ALA A 42 -24.14 -4.54 12.04
CA ALA A 42 -24.93 -3.48 12.65
C ALA A 42 -24.42 -3.00 14.02
N VAL A 43 -23.45 -3.69 14.63
CA VAL A 43 -22.73 -3.17 15.80
C VAL A 43 -22.01 -1.88 15.36
N GLU A 44 -22.68 -0.74 15.58
CA GLU A 44 -22.26 0.57 15.09
C GLU A 44 -20.90 0.96 15.67
N ASN A 45 -20.04 1.48 14.79
CA ASN A 45 -18.82 2.16 15.19
C ASN A 45 -19.16 3.59 15.65
N ARG A 46 -19.91 3.71 16.74
CA ARG A 46 -20.28 5.01 17.33
C ARG A 46 -19.14 5.49 18.22
N PHE A 47 -17.99 5.83 17.61
CA PHE A 47 -16.81 6.47 18.25
C PHE A 47 -16.23 5.80 19.52
N LEU A 48 -16.74 4.62 19.90
CA LEU A 48 -16.32 3.85 21.04
C LEU A 48 -15.99 2.44 20.54
N TRP A 49 -14.70 2.16 20.36
CA TRP A 49 -14.11 0.84 20.12
C TRP A 49 -14.40 -0.19 21.24
N ARG A 50 -15.39 0.07 22.10
CA ARG A 50 -15.67 -0.66 23.35
C ARG A 50 -16.84 -1.63 23.24
N VAL A 51 -17.66 -1.55 22.19
CA VAL A 51 -18.80 -2.46 22.05
C VAL A 51 -18.28 -3.80 21.54
N LYS A 52 -18.36 -4.82 22.39
CA LYS A 52 -17.96 -6.18 22.01
C LYS A 52 -18.99 -6.79 21.07
N VAL A 53 -18.53 -7.55 20.07
CA VAL A 53 -19.41 -8.35 19.19
C VAL A 53 -19.79 -9.69 19.83
N THR A 54 -19.02 -10.14 20.82
CA THR A 54 -19.25 -11.43 21.49
C THR A 54 -20.64 -11.59 22.11
N PRO A 55 -21.32 -10.57 22.69
CA PRO A 55 -22.69 -10.74 23.20
C PRO A 55 -23.69 -11.03 22.09
N VAL A 56 -23.54 -10.41 20.92
CA VAL A 56 -24.41 -10.64 19.75
C VAL A 56 -24.25 -12.08 19.25
N LEU A 57 -23.01 -12.58 19.22
CA LEU A 57 -22.71 -13.97 18.84
C LEU A 57 -23.32 -14.97 19.86
N ASN A 58 -23.19 -14.70 21.15
CA ASN A 58 -23.77 -15.53 22.20
C ASN A 58 -25.30 -15.53 22.15
N GLU A 59 -25.92 -14.38 21.94
CA GLU A 59 -27.38 -14.27 21.82
C GLU A 59 -27.89 -15.06 20.62
N TRP A 60 -27.21 -14.97 19.48
CA TRP A 60 -27.54 -15.76 18.29
C TRP A 60 -27.49 -17.26 18.56
N LEU A 61 -26.45 -17.72 19.26
CA LEU A 61 -26.30 -19.12 19.65
C LEU A 61 -27.39 -19.54 20.66
N ASN A 62 -27.69 -18.71 21.65
CA ASN A 62 -28.71 -18.98 22.68
C ASN A 62 -30.13 -19.03 22.11
N GLN A 63 -30.39 -18.35 20.99
CA GLN A 63 -31.65 -18.44 20.24
C GLN A 63 -31.80 -19.79 19.51
N GLY A 64 -30.81 -20.68 19.57
CA GLY A 64 -30.82 -21.99 18.91
C GLY A 64 -30.55 -21.90 17.41
N ASN A 65 -30.09 -20.74 16.92
CA ASN A 65 -29.81 -20.56 15.50
C ASN A 65 -28.57 -21.36 15.09
N TYR A 66 -28.64 -22.00 13.93
CA TYR A 66 -27.50 -22.69 13.35
C TYR A 66 -26.38 -21.70 12.99
N ILE A 67 -25.13 -22.11 13.24
CA ILE A 67 -23.94 -21.34 12.91
C ILE A 67 -23.19 -22.07 11.80
N ASN A 68 -23.23 -21.48 10.62
CA ASN A 68 -22.44 -21.97 9.49
C ASN A 68 -21.00 -21.42 9.59
N PRO A 69 -19.96 -22.28 9.56
CA PRO A 69 -18.56 -21.85 9.57
C PRO A 69 -18.22 -20.85 8.46
N THR A 70 -18.81 -21.04 7.27
CA THR A 70 -18.59 -20.17 6.10
C THR A 70 -19.13 -18.76 6.35
N ASP A 71 -20.26 -18.64 7.04
CA ASP A 71 -20.87 -17.34 7.34
C ASP A 71 -20.00 -16.55 8.33
N LEU A 72 -19.47 -17.22 9.36
CA LEU A 72 -18.56 -16.59 10.32
C LEU A 72 -17.24 -16.15 9.69
N ARG A 73 -16.67 -16.98 8.80
CA ARG A 73 -15.49 -16.61 8.02
C ARG A 73 -15.78 -15.41 7.11
N THR A 74 -16.95 -15.36 6.49
CA THR A 74 -17.41 -14.22 5.67
C THR A 74 -17.56 -12.95 6.52
N VAL A 75 -18.08 -13.06 7.74
CA VAL A 75 -18.16 -11.95 8.70
C VAL A 75 -16.76 -11.43 9.05
N ILE A 76 -15.80 -12.31 9.35
CA ILE A 76 -14.41 -11.91 9.61
C ILE A 76 -13.83 -11.14 8.42
N ILE A 77 -14.04 -11.64 7.20
CA ILE A 77 -13.58 -10.98 5.97
C ILE A 77 -14.23 -9.59 5.84
N ALA A 78 -15.55 -9.47 5.96
CA ALA A 78 -16.25 -8.19 5.83
C ALA A 78 -15.86 -7.16 6.91
N LEU A 79 -15.58 -7.63 8.13
CA LEU A 79 -15.03 -6.80 9.20
C LEU A 79 -13.63 -6.28 8.86
N CYS A 80 -12.77 -7.12 8.27
CA CYS A 80 -11.47 -6.68 7.77
C CYS A 80 -11.61 -5.66 6.64
N GLU A 81 -12.54 -5.85 5.69
CA GLU A 81 -12.79 -4.91 4.57
C GLU A 81 -13.22 -3.54 5.09
N SER A 82 -13.96 -3.55 6.20
CA SER A 82 -14.43 -2.37 6.92
C SER A 82 -13.40 -1.79 7.90
N GLN A 83 -12.17 -2.33 7.94
CA GLN A 83 -11.10 -1.95 8.87
C GLN A 83 -11.46 -2.12 10.36
N ARG A 84 -12.40 -3.01 10.68
CA ARG A 84 -12.87 -3.33 12.03
C ARG A 84 -12.09 -4.53 12.60
N PHE A 85 -10.77 -4.42 12.68
CA PHE A 85 -9.89 -5.54 13.05
C PHE A 85 -10.13 -6.06 14.48
N ASP A 86 -10.46 -5.20 15.45
CA ASP A 86 -10.84 -5.61 16.82
C ASP A 86 -12.05 -6.54 16.85
N HIS A 87 -13.06 -6.23 16.04
CA HIS A 87 -14.24 -7.06 15.95
C HIS A 87 -13.94 -8.38 15.23
N ALA A 88 -13.14 -8.34 14.16
CA ALA A 88 -12.71 -9.54 13.46
C ALA A 88 -11.92 -10.49 14.39
N LEU A 89 -11.04 -9.94 15.23
CA LEU A 89 -10.30 -10.70 16.24
C LEU A 89 -11.25 -11.31 17.27
N GLN A 90 -12.20 -10.53 17.81
CA GLN A 90 -13.20 -11.04 18.76
C GLN A 90 -14.03 -12.20 18.19
N VAL A 91 -14.47 -12.10 16.92
CA VAL A 91 -15.19 -13.20 16.26
C VAL A 91 -14.29 -14.44 16.15
N SER A 92 -13.03 -14.26 15.75
CA SER A 92 -12.05 -15.35 15.61
C SER A 92 -11.75 -16.05 16.94
N GLU A 93 -11.55 -15.29 18.02
CA GLU A 93 -11.35 -15.84 19.37
C GLU A 93 -12.60 -16.54 19.88
N TRP A 94 -13.78 -15.96 19.64
CA TRP A 94 -15.06 -16.53 20.03
C TRP A 94 -15.29 -17.90 19.38
N ILE A 95 -14.97 -18.06 18.10
CA ILE A 95 -15.04 -19.36 17.39
C ILE A 95 -14.25 -20.44 18.12
N THR A 96 -13.06 -20.10 18.61
CA THR A 96 -12.18 -21.05 19.32
C THR A 96 -12.70 -21.39 20.68
N LYS A 97 -13.18 -20.37 21.41
CA LYS A 97 -13.69 -20.55 22.76
C LYS A 97 -14.94 -21.41 22.80
N GLN A 98 -15.84 -21.23 21.83
CA GLN A 98 -17.11 -21.97 21.79
C GLN A 98 -16.98 -23.33 21.10
N GLY A 99 -15.92 -23.56 20.33
CA GLY A 99 -15.74 -24.82 19.60
C GLY A 99 -16.87 -25.10 18.60
N VAL A 100 -17.46 -24.04 18.04
CA VAL A 100 -18.63 -24.13 17.13
C VAL A 100 -18.32 -24.91 15.84
N PHE A 101 -17.05 -24.96 15.43
CA PHE A 101 -16.56 -25.77 14.33
C PHE A 101 -15.06 -26.04 14.43
N GLU A 102 -14.58 -27.02 13.66
CA GLU A 102 -13.17 -27.37 13.59
C GLU A 102 -12.34 -26.26 12.94
N ILE A 103 -11.36 -25.76 13.67
CA ILE A 103 -10.47 -24.69 13.23
C ILE A 103 -9.49 -25.24 12.21
N THR A 104 -9.40 -24.58 11.05
CA THR A 104 -8.41 -24.90 10.03
C THR A 104 -7.13 -24.08 10.22
N THR A 105 -6.05 -24.51 9.60
CA THR A 105 -4.79 -23.74 9.58
C THR A 105 -4.95 -22.36 8.93
N GLU A 106 -5.86 -22.21 7.95
CA GLU A 106 -6.19 -20.91 7.38
C GLU A 106 -6.85 -19.96 8.41
N ASP A 107 -7.70 -20.48 9.28
CA ASP A 107 -8.34 -19.71 10.36
C ASP A 107 -7.27 -19.26 11.39
N VAL A 108 -6.32 -20.16 11.71
CA VAL A 108 -5.18 -19.86 12.58
C VAL A 108 -4.30 -18.75 11.99
N ALA A 109 -3.95 -18.85 10.71
CA ALA A 109 -3.13 -17.85 10.06
C ALA A 109 -3.84 -16.49 9.96
N SER A 110 -5.15 -16.49 9.75
CA SER A 110 -6.00 -15.28 9.79
C SER A 110 -5.99 -14.65 11.18
N ARG A 111 -6.11 -15.46 12.24
CA ARG A 111 -6.02 -14.98 13.62
C ARG A 111 -4.65 -14.41 13.94
N LEU A 112 -3.59 -15.07 13.51
CA LEU A 112 -2.21 -14.62 13.71
C LEU A 112 -2.01 -13.21 13.13
N TYR A 113 -2.56 -12.96 11.93
CA TYR A 113 -2.58 -11.64 11.30
C TYR A 113 -3.39 -10.61 12.08
N LEU A 114 -4.58 -10.96 12.58
CA LEU A 114 -5.40 -10.07 13.40
C LEU A 114 -4.71 -9.71 14.72
N VAL A 115 -4.03 -10.66 15.36
CA VAL A 115 -3.27 -10.39 16.59
C VAL A 115 -2.11 -9.43 16.33
N GLU A 116 -1.37 -9.59 15.22
CA GLU A 116 -0.27 -8.67 14.90
C GLU A 116 -0.76 -7.24 14.69
N ILE A 117 -1.90 -7.04 14.01
CA ILE A 117 -2.47 -5.72 13.78
C ILE A 117 -2.94 -5.08 15.08
N ASN A 118 -3.60 -5.85 15.94
CA ASN A 118 -4.28 -5.32 17.13
C ASN A 118 -3.37 -5.20 18.35
N SER A 119 -2.39 -6.10 18.46
CA SER A 119 -1.59 -6.30 19.67
C SER A 119 -0.08 -6.34 19.40
N GLY A 120 0.34 -6.28 18.14
CA GLY A 120 1.74 -6.21 17.74
C GLY A 120 2.42 -7.57 17.56
N LEU A 121 3.65 -7.53 17.04
CA LEU A 121 4.43 -8.71 16.67
C LEU A 121 4.68 -9.64 17.86
N THR A 122 4.98 -9.11 19.04
CA THR A 122 5.28 -9.91 20.24
C THR A 122 4.12 -10.83 20.64
N GLU A 123 2.88 -10.34 20.58
CA GLU A 123 1.71 -11.17 20.90
C GLU A 123 1.43 -12.19 19.79
N ALA A 124 1.68 -11.83 18.52
CA ALA A 124 1.58 -12.78 17.42
C ALA A 124 2.60 -13.92 17.55
N GLU A 125 3.83 -13.64 17.97
CA GLU A 125 4.85 -14.67 18.23
C GLU A 125 4.46 -15.60 19.37
N LYS A 126 3.88 -15.06 20.46
CA LYS A 126 3.37 -15.88 21.56
C LYS A 126 2.27 -16.81 21.10
N LEU A 127 1.33 -16.30 20.29
CA LEU A 127 0.30 -17.13 19.67
C LEU A 127 0.93 -18.21 18.78
N PHE A 128 1.86 -17.86 17.91
CA PHE A 128 2.53 -18.85 17.04
C PHE A 128 3.23 -19.95 17.85
N LYS A 129 3.95 -19.59 18.92
CA LYS A 129 4.65 -20.54 19.79
C LYS A 129 3.71 -21.48 20.54
N SER A 130 2.50 -21.03 20.89
CA SER A 130 1.50 -21.85 21.58
C SER A 130 0.72 -22.78 20.65
N LEU A 131 0.85 -22.64 19.32
CA LEU A 131 0.19 -23.53 18.37
C LEU A 131 0.81 -24.94 18.40
N PRO A 132 -0.02 -25.99 18.31
CA PRO A 132 0.44 -27.35 18.00
C PRO A 132 1.19 -27.40 16.66
N GLU A 133 2.20 -28.26 16.53
CA GLU A 133 2.99 -28.38 15.30
C GLU A 133 2.14 -28.76 14.08
N ASN A 134 1.11 -29.59 14.24
CA ASN A 134 0.19 -29.95 13.15
C ASN A 134 -0.68 -28.78 12.66
N MET A 135 -0.73 -27.67 13.41
CA MET A 135 -1.45 -26.46 13.04
C MET A 135 -0.53 -25.40 12.39
N LYS A 136 0.77 -25.66 12.29
CA LYS A 136 1.77 -24.75 11.69
C LYS A 136 2.08 -25.17 10.25
N ASP A 137 1.12 -25.02 9.36
CA ASP A 137 1.31 -25.32 7.94
C ASP A 137 2.00 -24.17 7.17
N ASP A 138 2.19 -24.38 5.86
CA ASP A 138 2.69 -23.37 4.91
C ASP A 138 2.02 -22.00 5.09
N SER A 139 0.71 -21.99 5.31
CA SER A 139 -0.07 -20.78 5.45
C SER A 139 0.37 -20.01 6.71
N VAL A 140 0.44 -20.67 7.86
CA VAL A 140 0.83 -20.04 9.13
C VAL A 140 2.28 -19.52 9.09
N TYR A 141 3.21 -20.32 8.57
CA TYR A 141 4.61 -19.89 8.39
C TYR A 141 4.73 -18.71 7.42
N THR A 142 3.98 -18.72 6.33
CA THR A 142 3.93 -17.61 5.37
C THR A 142 3.44 -16.32 6.03
N THR A 143 2.42 -16.39 6.88
CA THR A 143 1.96 -15.22 7.66
C THR A 143 3.05 -14.71 8.59
N LEU A 144 3.72 -15.59 9.34
CA LEU A 144 4.79 -15.21 10.24
C LEU A 144 5.95 -14.53 9.50
N LEU A 145 6.40 -15.13 8.38
CA LEU A 145 7.43 -14.56 7.51
C LEU A 145 7.02 -13.17 7.01
N SER A 146 5.73 -12.97 6.71
CA SER A 146 5.21 -11.70 6.23
C SER A 146 5.36 -10.56 7.26
N PHE A 147 5.43 -10.87 8.56
CA PHE A 147 5.66 -9.89 9.62
C PHE A 147 7.12 -9.53 9.72
N TYR A 148 8.01 -10.52 9.77
CA TYR A 148 9.45 -10.31 9.90
C TYR A 148 10.06 -9.58 8.71
N THR A 149 9.47 -9.73 7.52
CA THR A 149 9.94 -9.04 6.30
C THR A 149 9.48 -7.58 6.20
N LYS A 150 8.69 -7.06 7.15
CA LYS A 150 8.27 -5.63 7.18
C LYS A 150 9.38 -4.69 7.63
N SER A 151 10.41 -5.19 8.34
CA SER A 151 11.44 -4.37 8.98
C SER A 151 12.81 -5.01 8.84
N LYS A 152 13.85 -4.18 8.67
CA LYS A 152 15.25 -4.62 8.67
C LYS A 152 15.68 -5.23 10.01
N LYS A 153 15.02 -4.83 11.11
CA LYS A 153 15.39 -5.25 12.47
C LYS A 153 15.11 -6.73 12.72
N THR A 154 14.14 -7.30 12.01
CA THR A 154 13.67 -8.68 12.17
C THR A 154 14.25 -9.60 11.10
N ARG A 155 15.46 -9.29 10.64
CA ARG A 155 16.15 -10.03 9.57
C ARG A 155 16.37 -11.49 9.98
N HIS A 156 16.97 -11.71 11.14
CA HIS A 156 17.36 -13.04 11.59
C HIS A 156 16.13 -13.95 11.77
N GLU A 157 15.04 -13.41 12.28
CA GLU A 157 13.77 -14.11 12.43
C GLU A 157 13.15 -14.45 11.06
N ALA A 158 13.24 -13.55 10.08
CA ALA A 158 12.79 -13.81 8.72
C ALA A 158 13.61 -14.94 8.06
N GLU A 159 14.94 -14.87 8.15
CA GLU A 159 15.84 -15.88 7.59
C GLU A 159 15.65 -17.24 8.25
N ALA A 160 15.53 -17.28 9.58
CA ALA A 160 15.26 -18.51 10.32
C ALA A 160 13.90 -19.11 9.95
N THR A 161 12.86 -18.27 9.82
CA THR A 161 11.52 -18.71 9.40
C THR A 161 11.54 -19.27 7.98
N TYR A 162 12.20 -18.57 7.05
CA TYR A 162 12.33 -19.01 5.66
C TYR A 162 13.11 -20.32 5.53
N GLN A 163 14.20 -20.47 6.30
CA GLN A 163 14.93 -21.72 6.36
C GLN A 163 14.09 -22.85 6.95
N LYS A 164 13.28 -22.58 7.98
CA LYS A 164 12.36 -23.58 8.53
C LYS A 164 11.32 -24.00 7.51
N MET A 165 10.78 -23.07 6.73
CA MET A 165 9.87 -23.37 5.62
C MET A 165 10.53 -24.26 4.56
N ARG A 166 11.82 -24.07 4.29
CA ARG A 166 12.58 -24.95 3.38
C ARG A 166 12.64 -26.38 3.90
N GLU A 167 13.02 -26.56 5.17
CA GLU A 167 13.11 -27.88 5.82
C GLU A 167 11.77 -28.63 5.81
N LEU A 168 10.66 -27.90 5.91
CA LEU A 168 9.30 -28.44 5.91
C LEU A 168 8.68 -28.58 4.52
N ASN A 169 9.43 -28.27 3.45
CA ASN A 169 8.94 -28.26 2.06
C ASN A 169 7.74 -27.32 1.81
N PHE A 170 7.68 -26.20 2.52
CA PHE A 170 6.63 -25.17 2.37
C PHE A 170 6.97 -24.11 1.30
N LEU A 171 8.09 -24.23 0.60
CA LEU A 171 8.52 -23.27 -0.42
C LEU A 171 8.00 -23.59 -1.84
N SER A 172 6.76 -24.06 -1.95
CA SER A 172 6.10 -24.42 -3.22
C SER A 172 5.37 -23.24 -3.89
N LYS A 173 5.20 -22.13 -3.19
CA LYS A 173 4.47 -20.94 -3.66
C LYS A 173 5.43 -19.76 -3.89
N PRO A 174 5.10 -18.79 -4.76
CA PRO A 174 5.96 -17.64 -5.02
C PRO A 174 6.05 -16.64 -3.86
N TYR A 175 5.05 -16.60 -2.98
CA TYR A 175 4.91 -15.54 -1.98
C TYR A 175 6.04 -15.49 -0.94
N PRO A 176 6.55 -16.61 -0.38
CA PRO A 176 7.71 -16.59 0.52
C PRO A 176 8.98 -16.00 -0.13
N TYR A 177 9.27 -16.35 -1.40
CA TYR A 177 10.40 -15.79 -2.15
C TYR A 177 10.23 -14.28 -2.33
N TYR A 178 9.04 -13.85 -2.76
CA TYR A 178 8.69 -12.43 -2.88
C TYR A 178 8.95 -11.66 -1.57
N LYS A 179 8.62 -12.25 -0.41
CA LYS A 179 8.84 -11.63 0.91
C LYS A 179 10.31 -11.50 1.25
N MET A 180 11.13 -12.52 0.94
CA MET A 180 12.57 -12.45 1.13
C MET A 180 13.24 -11.45 0.19
N ILE A 181 12.84 -11.40 -1.09
CA ILE A 181 13.30 -10.38 -2.06
C ILE A 181 12.97 -8.98 -1.55
N TYR A 182 11.75 -8.78 -1.01
CA TYR A 182 11.38 -7.50 -0.42
C TYR A 182 12.28 -7.12 0.76
N LEU A 183 12.54 -8.04 1.69
CA LEU A 183 13.43 -7.81 2.83
C LEU A 183 14.85 -7.46 2.39
N TYR A 184 15.45 -8.25 1.50
CA TYR A 184 16.81 -7.98 1.00
C TYR A 184 16.87 -6.71 0.16
N GLY A 185 15.80 -6.39 -0.58
CA GLY A 185 15.66 -5.09 -1.26
C GLY A 185 15.59 -3.91 -0.30
N LEU A 186 14.94 -4.06 0.87
CA LEU A 186 15.01 -3.05 1.92
C LEU A 186 16.44 -2.91 2.44
N LEU A 187 17.14 -4.01 2.65
CA LEU A 187 18.51 -4.04 3.16
C LEU A 187 19.54 -3.50 2.15
N GLY A 188 19.22 -3.52 0.85
CA GLY A 188 20.14 -3.14 -0.22
C GLY A 188 21.08 -4.27 -0.64
N GLU A 189 20.74 -5.52 -0.33
CA GLU A 189 21.57 -6.70 -0.56
C GLU A 189 21.15 -7.43 -1.84
N THR A 190 21.62 -6.93 -2.97
CA THR A 190 21.24 -7.46 -4.29
C THR A 190 21.75 -8.87 -4.54
N ASN A 191 22.91 -9.23 -3.99
CA ASN A 191 23.44 -10.59 -4.00
C ASN A 191 22.48 -11.61 -3.35
N MET A 192 21.81 -11.22 -2.27
CA MET A 192 20.82 -12.07 -1.60
C MET A 192 19.51 -12.13 -2.39
N VAL A 193 19.15 -11.07 -3.12
CA VAL A 193 18.02 -11.09 -4.07
C VAL A 193 18.28 -12.10 -5.19
N ASP A 194 19.48 -12.10 -5.78
CA ASP A 194 19.88 -13.05 -6.82
C ASP A 194 19.82 -14.50 -6.32
N GLU A 195 20.27 -14.73 -5.09
CA GLU A 195 20.23 -16.04 -4.45
C GLU A 195 18.79 -16.54 -4.24
N ILE A 196 17.87 -15.68 -3.79
CA ILE A 196 16.46 -16.06 -3.64
C ILE A 196 15.81 -16.34 -5.01
N LEU A 197 16.14 -15.57 -6.06
CA LEU A 197 15.66 -15.84 -7.42
C LEU A 197 16.19 -17.18 -7.96
N ARG A 198 17.45 -17.51 -7.70
CA ARG A 198 18.06 -18.80 -8.06
C ARG A 198 17.31 -19.95 -7.39
N GLN A 199 17.10 -19.87 -6.08
CA GLN A 199 16.38 -20.90 -5.31
C GLN A 199 14.93 -21.05 -5.80
N MET A 200 14.27 -19.95 -6.14
CA MET A 200 12.90 -19.97 -6.68
C MET A 200 12.83 -20.76 -8.00
N LYS A 201 13.79 -20.52 -8.89
CA LYS A 201 13.92 -21.25 -10.16
C LYS A 201 14.24 -22.73 -9.96
N GLU A 202 15.16 -23.05 -9.05
CA GLU A 202 15.54 -24.44 -8.73
C GLU A 202 14.39 -25.25 -8.16
N ASN A 203 13.52 -24.61 -7.38
CA ASN A 203 12.31 -25.23 -6.84
C ASN A 203 11.14 -25.28 -7.85
N GLY A 204 11.36 -24.85 -9.11
CA GLY A 204 10.35 -24.88 -10.16
C GLY A 204 9.16 -23.97 -9.89
N VAL A 205 9.34 -22.90 -9.10
CA VAL A 205 8.26 -21.97 -8.74
C VAL A 205 8.26 -20.80 -9.71
N ASP A 206 7.23 -20.71 -10.53
CA ASP A 206 7.03 -19.55 -11.39
C ASP A 206 6.79 -18.28 -10.56
N HIS A 207 7.49 -17.21 -10.90
CA HIS A 207 7.30 -15.93 -10.24
C HIS A 207 5.93 -15.33 -10.56
N GLU A 208 5.25 -14.77 -9.54
CA GLU A 208 4.18 -13.82 -9.80
C GLU A 208 4.85 -12.58 -10.43
N LYS A 209 4.90 -12.54 -11.76
CA LYS A 209 5.68 -11.57 -12.56
C LYS A 209 5.52 -10.14 -12.05
N ILE A 210 4.28 -9.73 -11.81
CA ILE A 210 3.99 -8.36 -11.37
C ILE A 210 4.65 -8.04 -10.01
N LEU A 211 4.50 -8.90 -9.00
CA LEU A 211 4.97 -8.57 -7.65
C LEU A 211 6.47 -8.81 -7.48
N THR A 212 6.97 -9.92 -8.01
CA THR A 212 8.36 -10.34 -7.84
C THR A 212 9.28 -9.40 -8.61
N ASP A 213 9.01 -9.19 -9.90
CA ASP A 213 9.91 -8.43 -10.77
C ASP A 213 9.97 -6.95 -10.37
N ASN A 214 8.83 -6.37 -9.99
CA ASN A 214 8.80 -4.99 -9.50
C ASN A 214 9.59 -4.82 -8.18
N ASN A 215 9.61 -5.83 -7.32
CA ASN A 215 10.40 -5.78 -6.09
C ASN A 215 11.89 -5.97 -6.36
N VAL A 216 12.26 -6.87 -7.27
CA VAL A 216 13.66 -7.02 -7.71
C VAL A 216 14.16 -5.71 -8.33
N LEU A 217 13.38 -5.08 -9.21
CA LEU A 217 13.71 -3.77 -9.78
C LEU A 217 13.87 -2.68 -8.71
N LYS A 218 13.01 -2.66 -7.69
CA LYS A 218 13.17 -1.75 -6.55
C LYS A 218 14.44 -2.02 -5.75
N ALA A 219 14.79 -3.30 -5.56
CA ALA A 219 16.00 -3.71 -4.86
C ALA A 219 17.24 -3.21 -5.62
N TYR A 220 17.34 -3.49 -6.92
CA TYR A 220 18.45 -2.99 -7.74
C TYR A 220 18.47 -1.45 -7.81
N ALA A 221 17.31 -0.79 -7.90
CA ALA A 221 17.23 0.67 -7.87
C ALA A 221 17.67 1.30 -6.53
N SER A 222 17.78 0.52 -5.45
CA SER A 222 18.19 1.00 -4.14
C SER A 222 19.71 1.11 -3.98
N VAL A 223 20.47 0.39 -4.81
CA VAL A 223 21.94 0.38 -4.84
C VAL A 223 22.45 1.20 -6.05
N PRO A 224 23.70 1.68 -6.05
CA PRO A 224 24.28 2.43 -7.16
C PRO A 224 24.72 1.52 -8.33
N ASP A 225 23.93 0.50 -8.67
CA ASP A 225 24.17 -0.42 -9.79
C ASP A 225 22.99 -0.37 -10.77
N VAL A 226 23.05 0.61 -11.67
CA VAL A 226 22.03 0.81 -12.71
C VAL A 226 22.15 -0.23 -13.82
N GLU A 227 23.32 -0.83 -14.03
CA GLU A 227 23.54 -1.83 -15.07
C GLU A 227 22.81 -3.13 -14.74
N ALA A 228 22.90 -3.62 -13.50
CA ALA A 228 22.14 -4.77 -13.04
C ALA A 228 20.63 -4.55 -13.17
N MET A 229 20.14 -3.36 -12.80
CA MET A 229 18.74 -2.97 -12.95
C MET A 229 18.28 -3.00 -14.41
N GLU A 230 19.07 -2.44 -15.34
CA GLU A 230 18.74 -2.40 -16.77
C GLU A 230 18.78 -3.78 -17.41
N LYS A 231 19.79 -4.59 -17.06
CA LYS A 231 19.92 -5.97 -17.53
C LYS A 231 18.71 -6.81 -17.10
N PHE A 232 18.28 -6.68 -15.85
CA PHE A 232 17.09 -7.36 -15.35
C PHE A 232 15.81 -6.86 -16.03
N LEU A 233 15.62 -5.54 -16.14
CA LEU A 233 14.46 -4.96 -16.83
C LEU A 233 14.34 -5.49 -18.26
N LYS A 234 15.44 -5.52 -19.01
CA LYS A 234 15.45 -6.04 -20.39
C LYS A 234 15.06 -7.52 -20.42
N GLY A 235 15.62 -8.32 -19.51
CA GLY A 235 15.31 -9.74 -19.40
C GLY A 235 13.81 -10.02 -19.24
N ILE A 236 13.15 -9.32 -18.32
CA ILE A 236 11.72 -9.51 -18.05
C ILE A 236 10.80 -8.89 -19.11
N GLU A 237 11.27 -7.90 -19.87
CA GLU A 237 10.51 -7.28 -20.96
C GLU A 237 10.40 -8.20 -22.18
N ASP A 238 11.38 -9.08 -22.37
CA ASP A 238 11.40 -10.07 -23.45
C ASP A 238 10.54 -11.30 -23.12
N GLU A 239 10.03 -11.43 -21.89
CA GLU A 239 9.23 -12.56 -21.45
C GLU A 239 7.73 -12.43 -21.79
N THR A 240 7.06 -13.59 -21.91
CA THR A 240 5.60 -13.69 -22.06
C THR A 240 4.96 -14.27 -20.78
N PRO A 241 3.85 -13.70 -20.25
CA PRO A 241 3.18 -12.47 -20.68
C PRO A 241 4.01 -11.20 -20.38
N PRO A 242 3.71 -10.07 -21.06
CA PRO A 242 4.49 -8.85 -20.92
C PRO A 242 4.56 -8.33 -19.48
N PHE A 243 5.73 -7.83 -19.11
CA PHE A 243 5.97 -7.18 -17.83
C PHE A 243 5.01 -6.00 -17.58
N VAL A 244 4.42 -5.97 -16.38
CA VAL A 244 3.56 -4.88 -15.92
C VAL A 244 4.30 -4.04 -14.88
N LEU A 245 4.73 -2.85 -15.29
CA LEU A 245 5.37 -1.89 -14.41
C LEU A 245 4.36 -1.27 -13.44
N VAL A 246 4.69 -1.27 -12.14
CA VAL A 246 3.94 -0.53 -11.12
C VAL A 246 4.59 0.84 -10.90
N TRP A 247 3.80 1.89 -10.73
CA TRP A 247 4.29 3.26 -10.77
C TRP A 247 5.36 3.57 -9.69
N GLN A 248 5.30 3.00 -8.49
CA GLN A 248 6.33 3.23 -7.46
C GLN A 248 7.68 2.61 -7.85
N THR A 249 7.66 1.49 -8.56
CA THR A 249 8.87 0.88 -9.13
C THR A 249 9.48 1.84 -10.14
N GLY A 250 8.66 2.36 -11.07
CA GLY A 250 9.12 3.33 -12.06
C GLY A 250 9.71 4.61 -11.43
N ILE A 251 9.12 5.12 -10.34
CA ILE A 251 9.72 6.22 -9.56
C ILE A 251 11.07 5.82 -8.95
N SER A 252 11.19 4.61 -8.40
CA SER A 252 12.43 4.12 -7.79
C SER A 252 13.55 4.01 -8.83
N MET A 253 13.24 3.46 -10.00
CA MET A 253 14.16 3.37 -11.14
C MET A 253 14.56 4.76 -11.66
N ALA A 254 13.61 5.69 -11.79
CA ALA A 254 13.91 7.07 -12.18
C ALA A 254 14.86 7.75 -11.19
N LYS A 255 14.67 7.54 -9.87
CA LYS A 255 15.60 8.01 -8.84
C LYS A 255 17.00 7.41 -9.00
N ALA A 256 17.11 6.11 -9.29
CA ALA A 256 18.39 5.47 -9.56
C ALA A 256 19.10 6.10 -10.78
N TYR A 257 18.37 6.35 -11.88
CA TYR A 257 18.92 7.03 -13.05
C TYR A 257 19.39 8.47 -12.77
N LEU A 258 18.69 9.22 -11.90
CA LEU A 258 19.15 10.55 -11.50
C LEU A 258 20.42 10.48 -10.67
N LYS A 259 20.51 9.52 -9.73
CA LYS A 259 21.71 9.31 -8.92
C LYS A 259 22.94 8.94 -9.75
N CYS A 260 22.76 8.21 -10.85
CA CYS A 260 23.86 7.90 -11.78
C CYS A 260 24.10 9.01 -12.83
N GLY A 261 23.50 10.19 -12.68
CA GLY A 261 23.69 11.35 -13.56
C GLY A 261 22.96 11.28 -14.90
N SER A 262 22.09 10.29 -15.12
CA SER A 262 21.39 10.09 -16.39
C SER A 262 19.96 10.65 -16.38
N SER A 263 19.85 11.99 -16.45
CA SER A 263 18.54 12.68 -16.51
C SER A 263 17.66 12.22 -17.68
N ARG A 264 18.26 11.91 -18.85
CA ARG A 264 17.51 11.44 -20.03
C ARG A 264 16.72 10.16 -19.73
N LYS A 265 17.40 9.14 -19.20
CA LYS A 265 16.79 7.84 -18.84
C LYS A 265 15.77 8.00 -17.71
N ALA A 266 16.03 8.88 -16.75
CA ALA A 266 15.08 9.21 -15.70
C ALA A 266 13.76 9.76 -16.29
N ILE A 267 13.84 10.74 -17.19
CA ILE A 267 12.66 11.34 -17.84
C ILE A 267 11.86 10.30 -18.64
N GLU A 268 12.56 9.44 -19.38
CA GLU A 268 11.92 8.36 -20.15
C GLU A 268 11.15 7.40 -19.23
N MET A 269 11.77 6.98 -18.12
CA MET A 269 11.13 6.13 -17.12
C MET A 269 9.94 6.82 -16.44
N LEU A 270 10.05 8.11 -16.12
CA LEU A 270 8.94 8.89 -15.56
C LEU A 270 7.75 8.98 -16.52
N ARG A 271 8.00 9.11 -17.84
CA ARG A 271 6.95 9.10 -18.86
C ARG A 271 6.27 7.73 -18.99
N ARG A 272 7.03 6.62 -18.91
CA ARG A 272 6.44 5.27 -18.79
C ARG A 272 5.60 5.14 -17.52
N THR A 273 6.13 5.63 -16.40
CA THR A 273 5.47 5.62 -15.10
C THR A 273 4.12 6.35 -15.15
N GLU A 274 4.05 7.55 -15.74
CA GLU A 274 2.80 8.32 -15.86
C GLU A 274 1.68 7.53 -16.56
N ARG A 275 2.01 6.65 -17.51
CA ARG A 275 1.03 5.86 -18.28
C ARG A 275 0.41 4.71 -17.49
N VAL A 276 1.13 4.17 -16.50
CA VAL A 276 0.70 3.01 -15.70
C VAL A 276 0.03 3.40 -14.38
N VAL A 277 -0.05 4.69 -14.06
CA VAL A 277 -0.70 5.20 -12.85
C VAL A 277 -2.21 4.97 -12.92
N ASP A 278 -2.74 4.21 -11.97
CA ASP A 278 -4.17 3.94 -11.81
C ASP A 278 -4.95 5.20 -11.35
N ALA A 279 -6.27 5.15 -11.45
CA ALA A 279 -7.11 6.31 -11.15
C ALA A 279 -7.15 6.70 -9.66
N GLU A 280 -7.04 5.72 -8.77
CA GLU A 280 -7.08 5.93 -7.31
C GLU A 280 -5.78 6.60 -6.84
N SER A 281 -4.63 6.15 -7.35
CA SER A 281 -3.32 6.68 -7.00
C SER A 281 -2.95 7.98 -7.72
N ARG A 282 -3.73 8.42 -8.72
CA ARG A 282 -3.32 9.45 -9.67
C ARG A 282 -2.90 10.76 -9.03
N ASP A 283 -3.65 11.23 -8.03
CA ASP A 283 -3.33 12.50 -7.39
C ASP A 283 -2.06 12.43 -6.54
N ALA A 284 -1.81 11.28 -5.89
CA ALA A 284 -0.58 11.05 -5.14
C ALA A 284 0.62 10.88 -6.07
N ALA A 285 0.47 10.05 -7.10
CA ALA A 285 1.50 9.80 -8.10
C ALA A 285 1.88 11.08 -8.86
N ASN A 286 0.91 11.93 -9.24
CA ASN A 286 1.19 13.19 -9.94
C ASN A 286 2.06 14.15 -9.11
N LYS A 287 1.90 14.19 -7.79
CA LYS A 287 2.75 15.01 -6.91
C LYS A 287 4.19 14.53 -6.94
N VAL A 288 4.39 13.22 -6.82
CA VAL A 288 5.72 12.59 -6.85
C VAL A 288 6.35 12.73 -8.24
N LEU A 289 5.59 12.49 -9.31
CA LEU A 289 6.04 12.65 -10.69
C LEU A 289 6.50 14.09 -10.97
N MET A 290 5.75 15.09 -10.48
CA MET A 290 6.12 16.50 -10.64
C MET A 290 7.47 16.81 -9.98
N GLU A 291 7.66 16.39 -8.72
CA GLU A 291 8.93 16.55 -8.01
C GLU A 291 10.08 15.87 -8.76
N MET A 292 9.87 14.64 -9.22
CA MET A 292 10.87 13.87 -9.97
C MET A 292 11.21 14.50 -11.32
N TYR A 293 10.23 15.03 -12.07
CA TYR A 293 10.49 15.76 -13.31
C TYR A 293 11.28 17.05 -13.07
N GLY A 294 11.00 17.76 -11.96
CA GLY A 294 11.77 18.93 -11.54
C GLY A 294 13.24 18.57 -11.26
N GLN A 295 13.49 17.51 -10.48
CA GLN A 295 14.84 16.99 -10.22
C GLN A 295 15.57 16.56 -11.49
N ALA A 296 14.83 16.02 -12.48
CA ALA A 296 15.39 15.63 -13.77
C ALA A 296 15.61 16.81 -14.74
N GLY A 297 15.23 18.04 -14.37
CA GLY A 297 15.31 19.22 -15.23
C GLY A 297 14.24 19.31 -16.33
N ALA A 298 13.22 18.45 -16.30
CA ALA A 298 12.18 18.37 -17.32
C ALA A 298 11.04 19.39 -17.08
N LYS A 299 11.38 20.68 -17.15
CA LYS A 299 10.46 21.81 -16.85
C LYS A 299 9.15 21.77 -17.64
N GLN A 300 9.17 21.28 -18.88
CA GLN A 300 7.98 21.18 -19.72
C GLN A 300 7.00 20.11 -19.23
N ASP A 301 7.49 18.92 -18.86
CA ASP A 301 6.69 17.83 -18.31
C ASP A 301 6.12 18.22 -16.93
N GLU A 302 6.94 18.88 -16.10
CA GLU A 302 6.53 19.44 -14.81
C GLU A 302 5.39 20.45 -14.97
N SER A 303 5.55 21.43 -15.86
CA SER A 303 4.53 22.45 -16.14
C SER A 303 3.24 21.86 -16.73
N ARG A 304 3.34 20.78 -17.52
CA ARG A 304 2.18 20.03 -18.02
C ARG A 304 1.39 19.42 -16.86
N LEU A 305 2.08 18.71 -15.96
CA LEU A 305 1.47 18.08 -14.78
C LEU A 305 0.86 19.10 -13.83
N TYR A 306 1.56 20.21 -13.56
CA TYR A 306 1.06 21.29 -12.71
C TYR A 306 -0.26 21.88 -13.20
N ARG A 307 -0.35 22.19 -14.51
CA ARG A 307 -1.61 22.67 -15.12
C ARG A 307 -2.73 21.66 -14.98
N ARG A 308 -2.45 20.37 -15.21
CA ARG A 308 -3.46 19.29 -15.11
C ARG A 308 -3.99 19.15 -13.68
N ILE A 309 -3.13 19.25 -12.66
CA ILE A 309 -3.53 19.17 -11.25
C ILE A 309 -4.38 20.40 -10.86
N ASN A 310 -3.94 21.60 -11.24
CA ASN A 310 -4.62 22.84 -10.84
C ASN A 310 -5.96 23.07 -11.56
N GLN A 311 -6.12 22.61 -12.80
CA GLN A 311 -7.41 22.64 -13.49
C GLN A 311 -8.45 21.78 -12.75
N LYS A 312 -8.08 20.59 -12.30
CA LYS A 312 -8.95 19.73 -11.48
C LYS A 312 -9.30 20.37 -10.14
N ALA A 313 -8.34 21.01 -9.48
CA ALA A 313 -8.58 21.72 -8.21
C ALA A 313 -9.63 22.84 -8.37
N LYS A 314 -9.52 23.65 -9.43
CA LYS A 314 -10.50 24.69 -9.77
C LYS A 314 -11.88 24.11 -10.09
N GLN A 315 -11.94 22.99 -10.82
CA GLN A 315 -13.21 22.31 -11.14
C GLN A 315 -13.88 21.72 -9.87
N GLY A 316 -13.09 21.13 -8.97
CA GLY A 316 -13.56 20.63 -7.67
C GLY A 316 -14.07 21.75 -6.75
N GLN A 317 -13.42 22.91 -6.72
CA GLN A 317 -13.88 24.09 -5.98
C GLN A 317 -15.20 24.63 -6.53
N ARG A 318 -15.35 24.74 -7.85
CA ARG A 318 -16.61 25.16 -8.50
C ARG A 318 -17.76 24.19 -8.18
N MET A 319 -17.52 22.88 -8.24
CA MET A 319 -18.51 21.85 -7.87
C MET A 319 -18.93 21.93 -6.41
N ARG A 320 -17.99 22.17 -5.48
CA ARG A 320 -18.29 22.37 -4.04
C ARG A 320 -19.09 23.65 -3.79
N ALA A 321 -18.75 24.73 -4.48
CA ALA A 321 -19.48 26.01 -4.38
C ALA A 321 -20.94 25.86 -4.86
N CYS A 322 -21.18 25.19 -5.99
CA CYS A 322 -22.54 24.87 -6.48
C CYS A 322 -23.32 24.00 -5.50
N ARG A 323 -22.67 23.02 -4.84
CA ARG A 323 -23.32 22.13 -3.88
C ARG A 323 -23.72 22.86 -2.58
N SER A 324 -22.91 23.82 -2.12
CA SER A 324 -23.25 24.65 -0.95
C SER A 324 -24.43 25.61 -1.22
N LYS A 325 -24.56 26.10 -2.46
CA LYS A 325 -25.69 26.94 -2.89
C LYS A 325 -27.00 26.15 -3.05
N GLY A 326 -26.93 24.84 -3.30
CA GLY A 326 -28.10 23.96 -3.41
C GLY A 326 -28.68 23.47 -2.07
N SER A 327 -27.92 23.57 -0.96
CA SER A 327 -28.37 23.18 0.38
C SER A 327 -28.92 24.34 1.23
N GLY A 328 -28.89 25.57 0.71
CA GLY A 328 -29.40 26.77 1.39
C GLY A 328 -30.84 27.14 1.06
N GLY A 329 -31.58 26.32 0.31
CA GLY A 329 -32.90 26.65 -0.22
C GLY A 329 -33.99 25.62 0.12
N ARG A 330 -34.22 25.33 1.42
CA ARG A 330 -35.49 24.73 1.88
C ARG A 330 -35.88 25.26 3.26
N SER A 331 -36.79 26.23 3.25
CA SER A 331 -37.71 26.66 4.33
C SER A 331 -38.06 28.12 3.97
N SER A 332 -39.19 28.44 3.35
CA SER A 332 -40.52 28.31 3.95
C SER A 332 -41.61 28.26 2.86
N PHE A 333 -42.27 27.11 2.70
CA PHE A 333 -43.58 27.04 2.05
C PHE A 333 -44.64 27.39 3.11
N HIS A 334 -45.23 28.58 3.00
CA HIS A 334 -46.52 28.89 3.61
C HIS A 334 -47.62 28.59 2.57
N PRO A 335 -48.72 27.89 2.94
CA PRO A 335 -49.83 27.63 2.04
C PRO A 335 -50.84 28.79 2.11
N GLY A 336 -51.22 29.36 0.97
CA GLY A 336 -52.26 30.39 0.94
C GLY A 336 -52.60 30.97 -0.43
N TYR A 337 -53.70 30.47 -0.99
CA TYR A 337 -54.73 31.18 -1.75
C TYR A 337 -54.48 31.74 -3.18
N TYR A 338 -55.23 31.10 -4.10
CA TYR A 338 -56.17 31.64 -5.10
C TYR A 338 -55.74 32.32 -6.42
N TYR A 339 -56.39 31.77 -7.46
CA TYR A 339 -56.86 32.30 -8.76
C TYR A 339 -55.84 32.77 -9.82
N GLY A 340 -55.76 31.96 -10.89
CA GLY A 340 -56.40 32.30 -12.17
C GLY A 340 -55.62 33.17 -13.16
N GLY A 341 -55.65 32.78 -14.44
CA GLY A 341 -55.56 33.75 -15.53
C GLY A 341 -54.59 33.41 -16.64
N CYS A 342 -55.17 33.14 -17.81
CA CYS A 342 -54.57 33.04 -19.14
C CYS A 342 -53.66 34.22 -19.53
N GLY A 343 -52.86 34.03 -20.58
CA GLY A 343 -52.41 35.14 -21.43
C GLY A 343 -51.12 34.84 -22.18
N GLY A 344 -51.20 34.77 -23.51
CA GLY A 344 -50.09 34.46 -24.40
C GLY A 344 -49.20 35.66 -24.73
N GLY A 345 -48.42 35.49 -25.81
CA GLY A 345 -48.00 36.60 -26.66
C GLY A 345 -46.51 36.94 -26.67
N CYS A 346 -45.83 36.36 -27.66
CA CYS A 346 -44.90 36.95 -28.64
C CYS A 346 -44.31 38.38 -28.44
N GLY A 347 -43.05 38.51 -28.88
CA GLY A 347 -42.42 39.76 -29.36
C GLY A 347 -41.35 40.30 -28.40
N GLY A 348 -40.17 40.75 -28.80
CA GLY A 348 -39.62 41.05 -30.12
C GLY A 348 -38.56 42.15 -29.94
N TRP A 349 -37.41 41.98 -30.60
CA TRP A 349 -36.54 43.00 -31.23
C TRP A 349 -36.07 44.24 -30.43
N GLY A 350 -34.79 44.60 -30.61
CA GLY A 350 -34.42 46.02 -30.70
C GLY A 350 -33.11 46.41 -30.05
N SER A 351 -32.10 46.56 -30.89
CA SER A 351 -30.81 47.24 -30.69
C SER A 351 -30.84 48.52 -29.84
N SER A 352 -29.71 48.87 -29.24
CA SER A 352 -28.95 50.10 -29.61
C SER A 352 -27.58 50.19 -28.95
N ARG A 353 -26.63 50.63 -29.77
CA ARG A 353 -25.26 51.09 -29.47
C ARG A 353 -25.28 52.38 -28.64
N ALA A 354 -24.20 52.63 -27.90
CA ALA A 354 -23.53 53.93 -27.87
C ALA A 354 -22.11 53.77 -27.28
N ASP A 355 -21.19 54.45 -27.93
CA ASP A 355 -19.74 54.43 -27.76
C ASP A 355 -19.24 55.44 -26.69
N ASP A 356 -17.93 55.34 -26.44
CA ASP A 356 -16.96 56.44 -26.25
C ASP A 356 -16.47 56.94 -24.87
N ASN A 357 -15.11 56.97 -24.83
CA ASN A 357 -14.15 57.84 -24.12
C ASN A 357 -13.94 57.66 -22.59
N GLY A 358 -12.73 57.68 -22.02
CA GLY A 358 -11.36 57.98 -22.49
C GLY A 358 -10.47 58.39 -21.29
N GLY A 359 -9.12 58.27 -21.43
CA GLY A 359 -8.08 58.93 -20.60
C GLY A 359 -7.49 58.13 -19.43
N MET A 360 -6.19 57.75 -19.41
CA MET A 360 -4.97 58.54 -19.01
C MET A 360 -4.97 58.86 -17.50
N ASP A 361 -3.91 58.80 -16.69
CA ASP A 361 -2.44 58.63 -16.75
C ASP A 361 -1.97 58.54 -15.26
N GLY A 362 -0.72 58.18 -14.97
CA GLY A 362 -0.09 58.57 -13.69
C GLY A 362 0.89 57.58 -13.06
N SER A 363 2.15 57.64 -13.49
CA SER A 363 3.33 57.16 -12.74
C SER A 363 3.86 58.25 -11.78
N ARG A 364 4.37 57.86 -10.60
CA ARG A 364 5.37 58.55 -9.72
C ARG A 364 5.62 57.64 -8.48
N ALA A 365 6.83 57.16 -8.15
CA ALA A 365 8.02 57.88 -7.59
C ALA A 365 7.65 58.56 -6.25
N ASP A 366 8.33 58.46 -5.10
CA ASP A 366 9.62 57.88 -4.65
C ASP A 366 9.53 57.74 -3.10
N ASP A 367 10.65 57.32 -2.48
CA ASP A 367 11.08 57.60 -1.11
C ASP A 367 10.59 56.70 0.04
N ASN A 368 11.46 55.74 0.43
CA ASN A 368 12.32 55.95 1.60
C ASN A 368 13.38 54.86 1.70
N GLY A 369 14.64 55.27 1.50
CA GLY A 369 15.82 54.50 1.85
C GLY A 369 16.46 55.06 3.12
N GLY A 370 17.00 54.15 3.92
CA GLY A 370 17.97 54.41 4.99
C GLY A 370 17.92 53.30 6.04
N VAL A 371 19.00 52.74 6.57
CA VAL A 371 20.45 52.84 6.38
C VAL A 371 21.01 51.67 7.22
N ASP A 372 22.04 51.01 6.68
CA ASP A 372 23.18 50.29 7.27
C ASP A 372 23.11 49.51 8.58
N GLY A 373 23.82 48.37 8.58
CA GLY A 373 24.60 47.98 9.76
C GLY A 373 24.97 46.51 9.93
N SER A 374 26.13 46.11 9.38
CA SER A 374 27.11 45.11 9.88
C SER A 374 26.71 43.62 10.02
N HIS A 375 27.29 42.65 9.29
CA HIS A 375 28.65 42.06 9.25
C HIS A 375 29.05 41.09 10.39
N ALA A 376 29.67 39.98 9.94
CA ALA A 376 30.38 38.89 10.65
C ALA A 376 29.50 37.85 11.37
N GLY A 377 29.77 36.54 11.32
CA GLY A 377 30.92 35.79 10.83
C GLY A 377 31.03 34.49 11.64
N ASP A 378 30.88 33.38 10.95
CA ASP A 378 31.46 32.03 11.09
C ASP A 378 31.92 31.39 12.43
N VAL A 379 31.83 30.05 12.39
CA VAL A 379 32.70 28.99 12.93
C VAL A 379 32.31 28.28 14.24
N ASP A 380 31.89 27.03 14.04
CA ASP A 380 32.26 25.75 14.66
C ASP A 380 32.71 25.66 16.13
N GLY A 381 32.15 24.64 16.80
CA GLY A 381 32.82 23.97 17.91
C GLY A 381 31.93 22.93 18.60
N GLY A 382 32.26 21.64 18.48
CA GLY A 382 31.72 20.60 19.37
C GLY A 382 31.73 19.17 18.83
N GLY A 383 32.93 18.63 18.56
CA GLY A 383 33.13 17.23 18.19
C GLY A 383 33.11 16.26 19.37
N VAL A 384 32.58 15.06 19.08
CA VAL A 384 33.07 13.71 19.39
C VAL A 384 33.98 13.49 20.61
N GLY A 385 33.49 12.68 21.55
CA GLY A 385 34.30 11.84 22.44
C GLY A 385 34.07 10.37 22.10
N VAL A 386 35.15 9.68 21.71
CA VAL A 386 35.24 8.26 21.43
C VAL A 386 36.16 7.68 22.49
N ASP A 387 35.68 6.71 23.27
CA ASP A 387 36.53 5.86 24.09
C ASP A 387 36.28 4.41 23.68
N SER A 388 37.35 3.75 23.25
CA SER A 388 37.46 2.31 23.04
C SER A 388 38.88 1.94 23.41
N ASP A 389 39.05 1.11 24.43
CA ASP A 389 40.06 0.06 24.45
C ASP A 389 39.86 -0.87 25.66
N GLY A 390 40.00 -2.16 25.41
CA GLY A 390 39.89 -3.22 26.41
C GLY A 390 39.72 -4.60 25.76
N GLY A 391 40.81 -5.13 25.21
CA GLY A 391 40.85 -6.41 24.49
C GLY A 391 40.93 -7.66 25.37
N ILE A 392 40.62 -8.81 24.75
CA ILE A 392 41.00 -10.21 25.05
C ILE A 392 40.79 -10.92 23.68
N GLY A 393 41.66 -11.75 23.09
CA GLY A 393 42.72 -12.61 23.58
C GLY A 393 42.42 -14.08 23.25
N SER A 394 42.88 -14.54 22.08
CA SER A 394 43.28 -15.92 21.71
C SER A 394 42.28 -17.10 21.67
N GLY A 395 42.35 -17.90 20.58
CA GLY A 395 42.34 -19.36 20.67
C GLY A 395 41.70 -20.18 19.53
N SER A 396 42.52 -21.03 18.89
CA SER A 396 42.20 -22.26 18.12
C SER A 396 41.88 -22.09 16.61
N GLY A 397 42.44 -22.82 15.64
CA GLY A 397 43.31 -24.00 15.63
C GLY A 397 42.72 -25.13 14.74
N GLY A 398 43.41 -25.47 13.63
CA GLY A 398 43.25 -26.71 12.83
C GLY A 398 42.05 -26.74 11.84
N GLY A 399 42.10 -27.31 10.64
CA GLY A 399 43.09 -28.19 10.01
C GLY A 399 42.70 -28.50 8.54
N CYS A 400 43.63 -29.13 7.83
CA CYS A 400 43.65 -29.42 6.40
C CYS A 400 42.84 -30.66 5.97
N GLY A 401 42.62 -30.77 4.64
CA GLY A 401 42.28 -32.00 3.90
C GLY A 401 41.09 -31.77 2.96
N GLY A 402 41.05 -32.15 1.68
CA GLY A 402 41.87 -33.00 0.84
C GLY A 402 41.09 -33.30 -0.45
N CYS A 403 41.80 -33.68 -1.50
CA CYS A 403 41.40 -33.73 -2.92
C CYS A 403 40.42 -34.83 -3.37
N GLY A 404 39.90 -34.66 -4.59
CA GLY A 404 39.41 -35.71 -5.53
C GLY A 404 38.17 -35.24 -6.31
N GLY A 405 38.05 -35.22 -7.64
CA GLY A 405 38.80 -35.85 -8.74
C GLY A 405 37.82 -36.63 -9.65
N GLY A 406 37.78 -36.31 -10.96
CA GLY A 406 37.14 -37.10 -12.05
C GLY A 406 35.89 -36.44 -12.66
N CYS A 407 35.84 -35.93 -13.90
CA CYS A 407 36.12 -36.45 -15.27
C CYS A 407 35.03 -37.34 -15.89
N GLY A 408 34.57 -36.93 -17.09
CA GLY A 408 33.79 -37.71 -18.07
C GLY A 408 32.38 -37.16 -18.28
N GLY A 409 31.86 -36.87 -19.47
CA GLY A 409 32.31 -37.10 -20.85
C GLY A 409 31.21 -36.61 -21.82
N CYS A 410 31.60 -36.41 -23.07
CA CYS A 410 30.84 -35.82 -24.17
C CYS A 410 29.70 -36.69 -24.74
N GLY A 411 28.83 -36.04 -25.52
CA GLY A 411 27.92 -36.62 -26.51
C GLY A 411 26.65 -35.76 -26.57
N GLY A 412 26.12 -35.29 -27.69
CA GLY A 412 26.27 -35.61 -29.10
C GLY A 412 25.00 -35.04 -29.76
N TRP A 413 25.12 -34.53 -30.98
CA TRP A 413 24.07 -33.87 -31.73
C TRP A 413 22.99 -34.88 -32.17
N ASP A 414 21.73 -34.44 -32.17
CA ASP A 414 20.75 -34.64 -33.24
C ASP A 414 19.57 -33.66 -33.07
#